data_AF-A0A564SWX2-F1
#
_entry.id   AF-A0A564SWX2-F1
#
_cell.length_a   1.000
_cell.length_b   1.000
_cell.length_c   1.000
_cell.angle_alpha   90.00
_cell.angle_beta   90.00
_cell.angle_gamma   90.00
#
_symmetry.space_group_name_H-M   'P 1'
#
loop_
_entity.id
_entity.type
_entity.pdbx_description
1 polymer ?
#
loop_
_entity_poly.entity_id
_entity_poly.type
_entity_poly.pdbx_seq_one_letter_code
_entity_poly.pdbx_strand_id
1 'polypeptide(L)'
;MLILLKRRSGEITPFRNADFIPAFYFIPKSILDKCGSELNSIPRNPRKLLQNRDAIAMVESDLFLLAIIDAYAYMVWPFMGLGAKREIYSGYEPSWIFAHAAPYWIQEMQEEKILPAAKELLKGGGVDETFGYVSEEEISDLFSWLVPQTMAHHNMNAVINTSKEFRCFEDFDYRNSRQKIDHYRKWYHTRVKNVTVESLDELKERYAENNDGMDWDIPDEDSDMNRTVLEPMAVSKFLALLSETDRQILTMRMEGITLEKIAEKLGYKTHSAIYKRIRKIGLAYEEFTGEDLGFSNKKII
;
A
#
# COMPACT_ATOMS: atom_id res chain seq x y z
N MET A 1 -32.82 17.53 -0.84
CA MET A 1 -33.70 18.69 -1.18
C MET A 1 -33.63 19.65 0.00
N LEU A 2 -33.35 20.93 -0.22
CA LEU A 2 -33.08 21.87 0.88
C LEU A 2 -34.36 22.16 1.69
N ILE A 3 -34.29 21.95 3.01
CA ILE A 3 -35.34 22.36 3.95
C ILE A 3 -35.12 23.85 4.25
N LEU A 4 -36.16 24.66 4.08
CA LEU A 4 -36.09 26.11 4.22
C LEU A 4 -36.84 26.58 5.46
N LEU A 5 -36.28 27.59 6.14
CA LEU A 5 -36.88 28.24 7.31
C LEU A 5 -37.09 29.73 7.09
N LYS A 6 -38.23 30.25 7.57
CA LYS A 6 -38.50 31.69 7.64
C LYS A 6 -37.88 32.30 8.89
N ARG A 7 -36.93 33.21 8.69
CA ARG A 7 -36.20 33.93 9.75
C ARG A 7 -37.02 35.09 10.32
N ARG A 8 -36.53 35.68 11.42
CA ARG A 8 -37.13 36.88 12.05
C ARG A 8 -37.12 38.09 11.10
N SER A 9 -36.07 38.20 10.28
CA SER A 9 -35.96 39.21 9.21
C SER A 9 -37.00 39.04 8.09
N GLY A 10 -37.72 37.91 8.06
CA GLY A 10 -38.63 37.53 6.99
C GLY A 10 -37.94 36.76 5.86
N GLU A 11 -36.60 36.69 5.85
CA GLU A 11 -35.83 35.94 4.88
C GLU A 11 -36.07 34.43 4.98
N ILE A 12 -35.98 33.76 3.83
CA ILE A 12 -36.08 32.31 3.72
C ILE A 12 -34.69 31.77 3.43
N THR A 13 -34.14 31.01 4.37
CA THR A 13 -32.78 30.47 4.27
C THR A 13 -32.78 28.96 4.52
N PRO A 14 -31.77 28.21 4.05
CA PRO A 14 -31.60 26.81 4.38
C PRO A 14 -31.56 26.56 5.89
N PHE A 15 -32.24 25.52 6.34
CA PHE A 15 -32.14 24.99 7.70
C PHE A 15 -30.96 24.01 7.72
N ARG A 16 -29.82 24.50 8.18
CA ARG A 16 -28.58 23.71 8.22
C ARG A 16 -28.76 22.50 9.14
N ASN A 17 -28.19 21.35 8.75
CA ASN A 17 -28.25 20.07 9.48
C ASN A 17 -29.66 19.48 9.68
N ALA A 18 -30.70 20.06 9.07
CA ALA A 18 -32.08 19.59 9.25
C ALA A 18 -32.29 18.13 8.83
N ASP A 19 -31.52 17.67 7.84
CA ASP A 19 -31.55 16.29 7.35
C ASP A 19 -31.18 15.26 8.43
N PHE A 20 -30.46 15.68 9.48
CA PHE A 20 -30.07 14.83 10.61
C PHE A 20 -31.04 14.87 11.80
N ILE A 21 -32.13 15.65 11.74
CA ILE A 21 -33.13 15.70 12.83
C ILE A 21 -33.78 14.32 13.09
N PRO A 22 -34.20 13.54 12.07
CA PRO A 22 -34.70 12.18 12.31
C PRO A 22 -33.67 11.29 13.02
N ALA A 23 -32.41 11.37 12.61
CA ALA A 23 -31.30 10.64 13.21
C ALA A 23 -31.06 11.07 14.67
N PHE A 24 -31.13 12.37 14.96
CA PHE A 24 -31.09 12.87 16.35
C PHE A 24 -32.21 12.26 17.20
N TYR A 25 -33.41 12.12 16.63
CA TYR A 25 -34.54 11.51 17.30
C TYR A 25 -34.40 10.01 17.57
N PHE A 26 -33.48 9.34 16.88
CA PHE A 26 -33.17 7.94 17.07
C PHE A 26 -32.14 7.67 18.19
N ILE A 27 -31.33 8.66 18.56
CA ILE A 27 -30.25 8.47 19.55
C ILE A 27 -30.83 8.15 20.95
N PRO A 28 -30.37 7.08 21.61
CA PRO A 28 -30.75 6.74 22.98
C PRO A 28 -30.36 7.82 23.98
N LYS A 29 -31.15 7.93 25.05
CA LYS A 29 -30.88 8.91 26.11
C LYS A 29 -29.51 8.73 26.76
N SER A 30 -29.12 7.49 27.03
CA SER A 30 -27.85 7.12 27.64
C SER A 30 -26.61 7.53 26.82
N ILE A 31 -26.76 7.62 25.49
CA ILE A 31 -25.72 8.10 24.58
C ILE A 31 -25.78 9.62 24.49
N LEU A 32 -26.99 10.18 24.31
CA LEU A 32 -27.19 11.62 24.21
C LEU A 32 -26.68 12.38 25.45
N ASP A 33 -26.92 11.84 26.65
CA ASP A 33 -26.46 12.42 27.92
C ASP A 33 -24.92 12.49 28.01
N LYS A 34 -24.19 11.67 27.23
CA LYS A 34 -22.71 11.72 27.13
C LYS A 34 -22.21 12.75 26.13
N CYS A 35 -23.06 13.19 25.18
CA CYS A 35 -22.69 14.15 24.14
C CYS A 35 -22.78 15.62 24.59
N GLY A 36 -23.33 15.88 25.77
CA GLY A 36 -23.44 17.23 26.35
C GLY A 36 -24.89 17.60 26.70
N SER A 37 -25.05 18.37 27.78
CA SER A 37 -26.37 18.75 28.31
C SER A 37 -27.14 19.72 27.39
N GLU A 38 -26.43 20.44 26.54
CA GLU A 38 -26.96 21.44 25.61
C GLU A 38 -27.86 20.80 24.56
N LEU A 39 -27.53 19.58 24.11
CA LEU A 39 -28.32 18.84 23.13
C LEU A 39 -29.68 18.39 23.70
N ASN A 40 -29.76 18.18 25.01
CA ASN A 40 -31.01 17.87 25.70
C ASN A 40 -31.99 19.06 25.70
N SER A 41 -31.55 20.27 25.33
CA SER A 41 -32.44 21.42 25.13
C SER A 41 -33.30 21.32 23.87
N ILE A 42 -32.91 20.48 22.90
CA ILE A 42 -33.64 20.29 21.65
C ILE A 42 -34.93 19.52 21.96
N PRO A 43 -36.13 20.11 21.72
CA PRO A 43 -37.39 19.43 21.98
C PRO A 43 -37.50 18.18 21.09
N ARG A 44 -37.90 17.05 21.66
CA ARG A 44 -38.20 15.82 20.89
C ARG A 44 -39.56 15.83 20.20
N ASN A 45 -40.13 17.01 19.98
CA ASN A 45 -41.34 17.21 19.20
C ASN A 45 -40.99 18.18 18.05
N PRO A 46 -41.08 17.75 16.77
CA PRO A 46 -40.67 18.56 15.62
C PRO A 46 -41.39 19.90 15.54
N ARG A 47 -42.69 19.95 15.87
CA ARG A 47 -43.46 21.19 15.89
C ARG A 47 -42.91 22.18 16.92
N LYS A 48 -42.62 21.71 18.13
CA LYS A 48 -42.00 22.53 19.20
C LYS A 48 -40.58 22.96 18.83
N LEU A 49 -39.80 22.09 18.18
CA LEU A 49 -38.47 22.41 17.67
C LEU A 49 -38.53 23.59 16.69
N LEU A 50 -39.44 23.56 15.71
CA LEU A 50 -39.57 24.62 14.70
C LEU A 50 -40.12 25.94 15.27
N GLN A 51 -40.79 25.90 16.41
CA GLN A 51 -41.25 27.10 17.13
C GLN A 51 -40.19 27.68 18.06
N ASN A 52 -39.21 26.88 18.49
CA ASN A 52 -38.16 27.29 19.41
C ASN A 52 -36.90 27.76 18.66
N ARG A 53 -36.56 29.04 18.80
CA ARG A 53 -35.40 29.65 18.12
C ARG A 53 -34.06 29.14 18.63
N ASP A 54 -33.96 28.85 19.92
CA ASP A 54 -32.72 28.36 20.53
C ASP A 54 -32.48 26.91 20.08
N ALA A 55 -33.54 26.11 19.96
CA ALA A 55 -33.46 24.76 19.40
C ALA A 55 -33.03 24.77 17.92
N ILE A 56 -33.57 25.69 17.11
CA ILE A 56 -33.14 25.87 15.71
C ILE A 56 -31.64 26.22 15.66
N ALA A 57 -31.20 27.20 16.46
CA ALA A 57 -29.80 27.59 16.51
C ALA A 57 -28.90 26.42 16.96
N MET A 58 -29.37 25.61 17.91
CA MET A 58 -28.66 24.42 18.35
C MET A 58 -28.52 23.39 17.22
N VAL A 59 -29.58 23.10 16.46
CA VAL A 59 -29.51 22.20 15.29
C VAL A 59 -28.54 22.73 14.22
N GLU A 60 -28.52 24.04 13.97
CA GLU A 60 -27.63 24.65 12.97
C GLU A 60 -26.16 24.73 13.41
N SER A 61 -25.87 24.42 14.68
CA SER A 61 -24.53 24.48 15.25
C SER A 61 -23.63 23.33 14.79
N ASP A 62 -22.32 23.56 14.88
CA ASP A 62 -21.31 22.52 14.64
C ASP A 62 -21.33 21.46 15.74
N LEU A 63 -21.72 21.85 16.97
CA LEU A 63 -21.86 20.93 18.10
C LEU A 63 -22.94 19.88 17.85
N PHE A 64 -24.07 20.26 17.25
CA PHE A 64 -25.10 19.29 16.85
C PHE A 64 -24.57 18.30 15.83
N LEU A 65 -23.90 18.78 14.77
CA LEU A 65 -23.35 17.91 13.74
C LEU A 65 -22.28 16.95 14.29
N LEU A 66 -21.38 17.45 15.13
CA LEU A 66 -20.35 16.65 15.80
C LEU A 66 -20.99 15.55 16.65
N ALA A 67 -22.03 15.89 17.42
CA ALA A 67 -22.73 14.93 18.27
C ALA A 67 -23.40 13.81 17.46
N ILE A 68 -23.99 14.12 16.30
CA ILE A 68 -24.53 13.09 15.40
C ILE A 68 -23.43 12.15 14.92
N ILE A 69 -22.32 12.72 14.46
CA ILE A 69 -21.17 11.96 13.96
C ILE A 69 -20.63 11.02 15.04
N ASP A 70 -20.37 11.54 16.24
CA ASP A 70 -19.77 10.79 17.34
C ASP A 70 -20.72 9.72 17.90
N ALA A 71 -22.02 10.05 18.00
CA ALA A 71 -23.04 9.12 18.48
C ALA A 71 -23.22 7.96 17.49
N TYR A 72 -23.34 8.22 16.20
CA TYR A 72 -23.45 7.17 15.19
C TYR A 72 -22.18 6.33 15.13
N ALA A 73 -21.00 6.95 15.13
CA ALA A 73 -19.74 6.22 15.19
C ALA A 73 -19.65 5.31 16.42
N TYR A 74 -20.16 5.74 17.57
CA TYR A 74 -20.21 4.91 18.78
C TYR A 74 -21.20 3.75 18.63
N MET A 75 -22.39 3.99 18.09
CA MET A 75 -23.44 2.97 17.95
C MET A 75 -23.09 1.91 16.91
N VAL A 76 -22.48 2.27 15.77
CA VAL A 76 -22.19 1.32 14.68
C VAL A 76 -20.93 0.50 14.92
N TRP A 77 -19.94 1.06 15.62
CA TRP A 77 -18.62 0.44 15.79
C TRP A 77 -18.62 -1.03 16.28
N PRO A 78 -19.42 -1.41 17.29
CA PRO A 78 -19.47 -2.79 17.77
C PRO A 78 -19.86 -3.80 16.68
N PHE A 79 -20.64 -3.36 15.68
CA PHE A 79 -21.19 -4.19 14.62
C PHE A 79 -20.33 -4.20 13.34
N MET A 80 -19.27 -3.38 13.28
CA MET A 80 -18.34 -3.34 12.13
C MET A 80 -17.36 -4.52 12.08
N GLY A 81 -17.39 -5.44 13.06
CA GLY A 81 -16.58 -6.67 13.03
C GLY A 81 -15.07 -6.47 13.24
N LEU A 82 -14.65 -5.35 13.85
CA LEU A 82 -13.23 -5.01 14.04
C LEU A 82 -12.59 -5.68 15.29
N GLY A 83 -13.41 -6.04 16.29
CA GLY A 83 -12.95 -6.74 17.51
C GLY A 83 -12.03 -5.92 18.43
N ALA A 84 -11.81 -4.65 18.13
CA ALA A 84 -10.97 -3.74 18.91
C ALA A 84 -11.73 -2.46 19.24
N LYS A 85 -11.31 -1.77 20.31
CA LYS A 85 -11.91 -0.49 20.70
C LYS A 85 -11.66 0.56 19.63
N ARG A 86 -12.60 1.49 19.46
CA ARG A 86 -12.52 2.57 18.48
C ARG A 86 -11.24 3.39 18.66
N GLU A 87 -10.97 3.79 19.91
CA GLU A 87 -9.96 4.77 20.30
C GLU A 87 -8.51 4.32 20.10
N ILE A 88 -8.29 3.11 19.56
CA ILE A 88 -6.94 2.65 19.22
C ILE A 88 -6.53 3.06 17.82
N TYR A 89 -7.49 3.34 16.95
CA TYR A 89 -7.26 3.67 15.56
C TYR A 89 -7.13 5.19 15.40
N SER A 90 -6.28 5.61 14.48
CA SER A 90 -6.13 7.02 14.18
C SER A 90 -7.33 7.54 13.38
N GLY A 91 -7.45 8.86 13.29
CA GLY A 91 -8.42 9.53 12.42
C GLY A 91 -8.25 9.22 10.92
N TYR A 92 -7.12 8.64 10.53
CA TYR A 92 -6.79 8.31 9.14
C TYR A 92 -7.11 6.87 8.77
N GLU A 93 -7.30 5.98 9.75
CA GLU A 93 -7.65 4.58 9.48
C GLU A 93 -9.05 4.51 8.83
N PRO A 94 -9.24 3.79 7.71
CA PRO A 94 -10.52 3.75 7.00
C PRO A 94 -11.70 3.28 7.85
N SER A 95 -11.47 2.36 8.78
CA SER A 95 -12.52 1.91 9.70
C SER A 95 -13.02 3.03 10.61
N TRP A 96 -12.11 3.89 11.09
CA TRP A 96 -12.46 5.08 11.86
C TRP A 96 -13.22 6.08 10.99
N ILE A 97 -12.75 6.35 9.77
CA ILE A 97 -13.40 7.26 8.83
C ILE A 97 -14.83 6.80 8.53
N PHE A 98 -15.03 5.51 8.20
CA PHE A 98 -16.36 4.98 7.90
C PHE A 98 -17.31 5.04 9.10
N ALA A 99 -16.82 4.75 10.32
CA ALA A 99 -17.65 4.88 11.51
C ALA A 99 -18.17 6.32 11.70
N HIS A 100 -17.32 7.31 11.43
CA HIS A 100 -17.68 8.74 11.54
C HIS A 100 -18.38 9.30 10.29
N ALA A 101 -18.57 8.48 9.26
CA ALA A 101 -19.35 8.84 8.09
C ALA A 101 -20.86 8.61 8.33
N ALA A 102 -21.41 9.30 9.34
CA ALA A 102 -22.83 9.29 9.71
C ALA A 102 -23.82 9.31 8.53
N PRO A 103 -23.59 10.09 7.44
CA PRO A 103 -24.50 10.11 6.30
C PRO A 103 -24.79 8.74 5.66
N TYR A 104 -23.81 7.84 5.55
CA TYR A 104 -24.04 6.51 4.97
C TYR A 104 -25.01 5.69 5.81
N TRP A 105 -24.77 5.64 7.12
CA TRP A 105 -25.63 4.91 8.06
C TRP A 105 -27.05 5.48 8.09
N ILE A 106 -27.19 6.80 8.08
CA ILE A 106 -28.48 7.47 8.14
C ILE A 106 -29.25 7.30 6.82
N GLN A 107 -28.56 7.34 5.68
CA GLN A 107 -29.18 7.10 4.38
C GLN A 107 -29.78 5.69 4.30
N GLU A 108 -29.02 4.67 4.71
CA GLU A 108 -29.48 3.28 4.70
C GLU A 108 -30.67 3.06 5.64
N MET A 109 -30.65 3.69 6.83
CA MET A 109 -31.81 3.67 7.71
C MET A 109 -33.05 4.34 7.10
N GLN A 110 -32.89 5.34 6.24
CA GLN A 110 -34.00 5.97 5.53
C GLN A 110 -34.51 5.10 4.37
N GLU A 111 -33.61 4.45 3.64
CA GLU A 111 -33.95 3.53 2.54
C GLU A 111 -34.72 2.30 3.06
N GLU A 112 -34.30 1.76 4.19
CA GLU A 112 -34.99 0.67 4.91
C GLU A 112 -36.23 1.14 5.70
N LYS A 113 -36.60 2.42 5.57
CA LYS A 113 -37.78 3.05 6.20
C LYS A 113 -37.81 2.96 7.73
N ILE A 114 -36.64 2.80 8.36
CA ILE A 114 -36.47 2.86 9.81
C ILE A 114 -36.60 4.32 10.27
N LEU A 115 -35.97 5.24 9.53
CA LEU A 115 -36.06 6.68 9.79
C LEU A 115 -36.91 7.36 8.73
N PRO A 116 -37.84 8.26 9.12
CA PRO A 116 -38.53 9.10 8.15
C PRO A 116 -37.56 10.12 7.55
N ALA A 117 -37.81 10.53 6.31
CA ALA A 117 -37.09 11.64 5.72
C ALA A 117 -37.38 12.94 6.50
N ALA A 118 -36.36 13.77 6.72
CA ALA A 118 -36.53 15.04 7.46
C ALA A 118 -37.61 15.95 6.85
N LYS A 119 -37.75 15.94 5.52
CA LYS A 119 -38.80 16.69 4.80
C LYS A 119 -40.22 16.30 5.24
N GLU A 120 -40.43 15.03 5.56
CA GLU A 120 -41.74 14.47 5.92
C GLU A 120 -42.05 14.81 7.37
N LEU A 121 -41.06 14.61 8.24
CA LEU A 121 -41.12 14.94 9.66
C LEU A 121 -41.38 16.44 9.91
N LEU A 122 -40.80 17.32 9.08
CA LEU A 122 -40.87 18.79 9.24
C LEU A 122 -41.96 19.43 8.37
N LYS A 123 -42.71 18.64 7.59
CA LYS A 123 -43.76 19.16 6.71
C LYS A 123 -44.84 19.88 7.51
N GLY A 124 -45.38 20.97 6.96
CA GLY A 124 -46.53 21.68 7.55
C GLY A 124 -46.26 22.30 8.93
N GLY A 125 -44.99 22.60 9.25
CA GLY A 125 -44.60 23.12 10.56
C GLY A 125 -44.23 22.05 11.58
N GLY A 126 -44.03 20.80 11.13
CA GLY A 126 -43.59 19.68 11.97
C GLY A 126 -44.74 18.85 12.50
N VAL A 127 -44.53 17.53 12.55
CA VAL A 127 -45.45 16.59 13.20
C VAL A 127 -45.59 16.99 14.69
N ASP A 128 -46.83 17.02 15.17
CA ASP A 128 -47.14 17.34 16.57
C ASP A 128 -47.16 16.07 17.43
N GLU A 129 -46.03 15.36 17.43
CA GLU A 129 -45.83 14.14 18.20
C GLU A 129 -44.55 14.28 19.02
N THR A 130 -44.56 13.76 20.24
CA THR A 130 -43.38 13.76 21.10
C THR A 130 -42.70 12.41 20.99
N PHE A 131 -41.53 12.37 20.36
CA PHE A 131 -40.73 11.16 20.19
C PHE A 131 -40.09 10.74 21.51
N GLY A 132 -40.26 9.47 21.86
CA GLY A 132 -39.56 8.84 22.98
C GLY A 132 -38.08 8.60 22.69
N TYR A 133 -37.39 7.98 23.66
CA TYR A 133 -36.03 7.48 23.46
C TYR A 133 -36.08 6.00 23.11
N VAL A 134 -35.31 5.61 22.09
CA VAL A 134 -35.07 4.21 21.74
C VAL A 134 -34.11 3.60 22.77
N SER A 135 -34.31 2.34 23.13
CA SER A 135 -33.40 1.62 24.03
C SER A 135 -32.11 1.20 23.31
N GLU A 136 -31.00 1.02 24.06
CA GLU A 136 -29.76 0.50 23.46
C GLU A 136 -29.92 -0.95 22.97
N GLU A 137 -30.84 -1.74 23.56
CA GLU A 137 -31.14 -3.11 23.14
C GLU A 137 -31.79 -3.14 21.75
N GLU A 138 -32.83 -2.33 21.53
CA GLU A 138 -33.49 -2.21 20.21
C GLU A 138 -32.50 -1.75 19.13
N ILE A 139 -31.60 -0.81 19.45
CA ILE A 139 -30.56 -0.39 18.52
C ILE A 139 -29.57 -1.52 18.25
N SER A 140 -29.17 -2.26 19.29
CA SER A 140 -28.25 -3.37 19.13
C SER A 140 -28.81 -4.45 18.21
N ASP A 141 -30.07 -4.82 18.39
CA ASP A 141 -30.76 -5.79 17.54
C ASP A 141 -30.83 -5.29 16.10
N LEU A 142 -31.23 -4.04 15.89
CA LEU A 142 -31.29 -3.44 14.56
C LEU A 142 -29.91 -3.39 13.87
N PHE A 143 -28.90 -2.91 14.59
CA PHE A 143 -27.57 -2.67 14.01
C PHE A 143 -26.78 -3.96 13.79
N SER A 144 -27.12 -5.04 14.50
CA SER A 144 -26.59 -6.37 14.22
C SER A 144 -26.87 -6.83 12.79
N TRP A 145 -28.00 -6.39 12.22
CA TRP A 145 -28.40 -6.68 10.85
C TRP A 145 -28.01 -5.56 9.89
N LEU A 146 -28.29 -4.30 10.22
CA LEU A 146 -28.12 -3.16 9.32
C LEU A 146 -26.64 -2.89 9.00
N VAL A 147 -25.76 -2.85 10.01
CA VAL A 147 -24.37 -2.41 9.82
C VAL A 147 -23.61 -3.34 8.86
N PRO A 148 -23.65 -4.69 9.01
CA PRO A 148 -23.01 -5.57 8.04
C PRO A 148 -23.55 -5.42 6.62
N GLN A 149 -24.85 -5.19 6.45
CA GLN A 149 -25.47 -5.00 5.15
C GLN A 149 -25.01 -3.70 4.49
N THR A 150 -25.06 -2.58 5.21
CA THR A 150 -24.57 -1.29 4.72
C THR A 150 -23.08 -1.34 4.35
N MET A 151 -22.26 -2.01 5.17
CA MET A 151 -20.84 -2.19 4.86
C MET A 151 -20.62 -3.01 3.58
N ALA A 152 -21.48 -3.99 3.30
CA ALA A 152 -21.44 -4.75 2.06
C ALA A 152 -21.92 -3.90 0.87
N HIS A 153 -23.02 -3.17 1.01
CA HIS A 153 -23.60 -2.32 -0.03
C HIS A 153 -22.60 -1.25 -0.51
N HIS A 154 -21.90 -0.59 0.42
CA HIS A 154 -20.91 0.44 0.10
C HIS A 154 -19.48 -0.10 -0.07
N ASN A 155 -19.30 -1.43 -0.13
CA ASN A 155 -17.99 -2.08 -0.29
C ASN A 155 -16.93 -1.62 0.74
N MET A 156 -17.36 -1.26 1.95
CA MET A 156 -16.47 -0.79 3.03
C MET A 156 -15.53 -1.91 3.49
N ASN A 157 -16.02 -3.15 3.46
CA ASN A 157 -15.25 -4.34 3.86
C ASN A 157 -13.97 -4.51 3.04
N ALA A 158 -14.02 -4.30 1.72
CA ALA A 158 -12.86 -4.42 0.86
C ALA A 158 -11.77 -3.41 1.26
N VAL A 159 -12.15 -2.14 1.43
CA VAL A 159 -11.24 -1.07 1.83
C VAL A 159 -10.63 -1.34 3.21
N ILE A 160 -11.45 -1.75 4.18
CA ILE A 160 -10.99 -2.06 5.55
C ILE A 160 -10.03 -3.26 5.52
N ASN A 161 -10.30 -4.29 4.71
CA ASN A 161 -9.43 -5.46 4.60
C ASN A 161 -8.10 -5.11 3.94
N THR A 162 -8.11 -4.32 2.87
CA THR A 162 -6.88 -3.80 2.26
C THR A 162 -6.07 -2.96 3.26
N SER A 163 -6.72 -2.09 4.05
CA SER A 163 -6.03 -1.34 5.11
C SER A 163 -5.41 -2.26 6.17
N LYS A 164 -6.07 -3.37 6.51
CA LYS A 164 -5.51 -4.36 7.44
C LYS A 164 -4.30 -5.08 6.88
N GLU A 165 -4.26 -5.36 5.58
CA GLU A 165 -3.13 -6.00 4.89
C GLU A 165 -1.91 -5.09 4.83
N PHE A 166 -2.11 -3.81 4.49
CA PHE A 166 -1.05 -2.81 4.33
C PHE A 166 -0.93 -1.84 5.51
N ARG A 167 -1.28 -2.31 6.70
CA ARG A 167 -1.36 -1.49 7.91
C ARG A 167 -0.03 -0.82 8.25
N CYS A 168 -0.08 0.47 8.55
CA CYS A 168 1.05 1.30 8.94
C CYS A 168 0.96 1.78 10.41
N PHE A 169 2.00 2.46 10.89
CA PHE A 169 2.06 2.96 12.25
C PHE A 169 1.09 4.13 12.48
N GLU A 170 0.82 4.90 11.43
CA GLU A 170 -0.09 6.05 11.40
C GLU A 170 -1.56 5.65 11.52
N ASP A 171 -1.90 4.38 11.26
CA ASP A 171 -3.27 3.86 11.41
C ASP A 171 -3.69 3.70 12.87
N PHE A 172 -2.74 3.83 13.80
CA PHE A 172 -2.98 3.75 15.23
C PHE A 172 -2.90 5.11 15.89
N ASP A 173 -3.78 5.34 16.86
CA ASP A 173 -3.73 6.49 17.76
C ASP A 173 -2.46 6.44 18.62
N TYR A 174 -2.12 7.56 19.27
CA TYR A 174 -1.00 7.66 20.20
C TYR A 174 -1.19 6.78 21.46
N ARG A 175 -2.43 6.40 21.80
CA ARG A 175 -2.75 5.53 22.94
C ARG A 175 -2.12 4.14 22.81
N ASN A 176 -1.73 3.58 23.95
CA ASN A 176 -1.22 2.21 24.02
C ASN A 176 -2.38 1.19 23.91
N SER A 177 -2.27 0.26 22.97
CA SER A 177 -3.21 -0.85 22.80
C SER A 177 -2.46 -2.17 22.55
N ARG A 178 -3.08 -3.29 22.90
CA ARG A 178 -2.48 -4.62 22.64
C ARG A 178 -2.31 -4.86 21.15
N GLN A 179 -3.26 -4.42 20.33
CA GLN A 179 -3.25 -4.51 18.87
C GLN A 179 -2.07 -3.72 18.29
N LYS A 180 -1.86 -2.47 18.74
CA LYS A 180 -0.70 -1.66 18.35
C LYS A 180 0.59 -2.36 18.75
N ILE A 181 0.71 -2.77 20.02
CA ILE A 181 1.91 -3.47 20.49
C ILE A 181 2.18 -4.75 19.68
N ASP A 182 1.15 -5.54 19.33
CA ASP A 182 1.29 -6.74 18.51
C ASP A 182 1.75 -6.42 17.09
N HIS A 183 1.19 -5.37 16.47
CA HIS A 183 1.63 -4.89 15.17
C HIS A 183 3.11 -4.47 15.18
N TYR A 184 3.53 -3.66 16.15
CA TYR A 184 4.93 -3.23 16.28
C TYR A 184 5.87 -4.43 16.52
N ARG A 185 5.44 -5.42 17.31
CA ARG A 185 6.23 -6.66 17.52
C ARG A 185 6.40 -7.48 16.25
N LYS A 186 5.36 -7.56 15.41
CA LYS A 186 5.42 -8.22 14.09
C LYS A 186 6.36 -7.47 13.16
N TRP A 187 6.21 -6.14 13.09
CA TRP A 187 7.00 -5.27 12.23
C TRP A 187 8.49 -5.30 12.57
N TYR A 188 8.83 -5.18 13.86
CA TYR A 188 10.22 -5.17 14.33
C TYR A 188 10.72 -6.55 14.77
N HIS A 189 9.97 -7.62 14.51
CA HIS A 189 10.28 -9.01 14.89
C HIS A 189 10.75 -9.20 16.36
N THR A 190 10.34 -8.33 17.30
CA THR A 190 10.96 -8.23 18.63
C THR A 190 10.75 -9.45 19.54
N ARG A 191 9.92 -10.41 19.13
CA ARG A 191 9.69 -11.68 19.86
C ARG A 191 10.53 -12.83 19.34
N VAL A 192 11.13 -12.68 18.16
CA VAL A 192 11.94 -13.73 17.56
C VAL A 192 13.31 -13.67 18.22
N LYS A 193 13.67 -14.73 18.95
CA LYS A 193 14.90 -14.79 19.75
C LYS A 193 16.19 -14.82 18.91
N ASN A 194 16.08 -15.18 17.63
CA ASN A 194 17.20 -15.45 16.73
C ASN A 194 17.09 -14.64 15.42
N VAL A 195 16.66 -13.37 15.49
CA VAL A 195 16.80 -12.49 14.32
C VAL A 195 18.24 -12.00 14.31
N THR A 196 19.08 -12.63 13.49
CA THR A 196 20.25 -11.95 12.99
C THR A 196 19.73 -10.94 11.98
N VAL A 197 19.68 -9.65 12.36
CA VAL A 197 19.45 -8.58 11.39
C VAL A 197 20.73 -8.51 10.59
N GLU A 198 20.81 -9.33 9.56
CA GLU A 198 21.93 -9.25 8.64
C GLU A 198 21.67 -8.10 7.69
N SER A 199 22.66 -7.21 7.62
CA SER A 199 22.74 -6.24 6.56
C SER A 199 22.74 -6.96 5.21
N LEU A 200 22.34 -6.23 4.18
CA LEU A 200 22.36 -6.74 2.81
C LEU A 200 23.80 -7.17 2.43
N ASP A 201 24.80 -6.48 2.96
CA ASP A 201 26.23 -6.83 2.80
C ASP A 201 26.58 -8.15 3.50
N GLU A 202 26.15 -8.36 4.75
CA GLU A 202 26.36 -9.64 5.45
C GLU A 202 25.66 -10.81 4.74
N LEU A 203 24.50 -10.57 4.12
CA LEU A 203 23.83 -11.58 3.28
C LEU A 203 24.64 -11.90 2.01
N LYS A 204 25.22 -10.89 1.37
CA LYS A 204 26.09 -11.06 0.19
C LYS A 204 27.36 -11.82 0.55
N GLU A 205 28.02 -11.46 1.64
CA GLU A 205 29.21 -12.14 2.16
C GLU A 205 28.90 -13.61 2.46
N ARG A 206 27.81 -13.89 3.17
CA ARG A 206 27.44 -15.28 3.48
C ARG A 206 27.06 -16.09 2.24
N TYR A 207 26.48 -15.45 1.23
CA TYR A 207 26.21 -16.13 -0.04
C TYR A 207 27.50 -16.51 -0.75
N ALA A 208 28.46 -15.58 -0.82
CA ALA A 208 29.78 -15.86 -1.39
C ALA A 208 30.49 -16.99 -0.61
N GLU A 209 30.46 -16.98 0.72
CA GLU A 209 31.04 -18.05 1.55
C GLU A 209 30.40 -19.42 1.29
N ASN A 210 29.09 -19.48 1.06
CA ASN A 210 28.37 -20.74 0.85
C ASN A 210 28.34 -21.22 -0.60
N ASN A 211 28.71 -20.37 -1.57
CA ASN A 211 28.68 -20.67 -3.01
C ASN A 211 30.07 -20.46 -3.65
N ASP A 212 31.15 -20.88 -2.98
CA ASP A 212 32.52 -20.87 -3.52
C ASP A 212 33.00 -19.51 -4.07
N GLY A 213 32.59 -18.40 -3.43
CA GLY A 213 32.95 -17.04 -3.83
C GLY A 213 32.13 -16.50 -5.00
N MET A 214 30.99 -17.13 -5.35
CA MET A 214 30.08 -16.63 -6.36
C MET A 214 29.50 -15.28 -5.93
N ASP A 215 29.62 -14.28 -6.81
CA ASP A 215 29.08 -12.94 -6.58
C ASP A 215 27.55 -12.99 -6.54
N TRP A 216 26.96 -12.26 -5.60
CA TRP A 216 25.51 -12.13 -5.50
C TRP A 216 24.94 -11.30 -6.64
N ASP A 217 25.69 -10.30 -7.11
CA ASP A 217 25.26 -9.42 -8.18
C ASP A 217 25.59 -10.07 -9.53
N ILE A 218 24.56 -10.51 -10.27
CA ILE A 218 24.73 -11.05 -11.63
C ILE A 218 24.98 -9.87 -12.57
N PRO A 219 26.12 -9.80 -13.27
CA PRO A 219 26.38 -8.75 -14.25
C PRO A 219 25.35 -8.83 -15.37
N ASP A 220 24.75 -7.70 -15.72
CA ASP A 220 23.89 -7.59 -16.89
C ASP A 220 24.77 -7.61 -18.15
N GLU A 221 24.76 -8.74 -18.88
CA GLU A 221 25.54 -8.95 -20.11
C GLU A 221 25.24 -7.88 -21.18
N ASP A 222 24.04 -7.29 -21.17
CA ASP A 222 23.62 -6.24 -22.11
C ASP A 222 24.12 -4.83 -21.70
N SER A 223 24.55 -4.65 -20.46
CA SER A 223 25.05 -3.36 -19.96
C SER A 223 26.48 -3.04 -20.42
N ASP A 224 27.24 -4.06 -20.84
CA ASP A 224 28.65 -3.94 -21.20
C ASP A 224 28.85 -3.64 -22.70
N MET A 225 28.18 -2.58 -23.19
CA MET A 225 28.22 -2.15 -24.60
C MET A 225 29.64 -1.89 -25.14
N ASN A 226 30.61 -1.62 -24.26
CA ASN A 226 32.01 -1.38 -24.64
C ASN A 226 32.68 -2.66 -25.18
N ARG A 227 32.24 -3.84 -24.74
CA ARG A 227 32.80 -5.13 -25.17
C ARG A 227 32.39 -5.50 -26.59
N THR A 228 31.17 -5.13 -27.01
CA THR A 228 30.59 -5.50 -28.32
C THR A 228 31.14 -4.66 -29.48
N VAL A 229 31.63 -3.43 -29.23
CA VAL A 229 32.00 -2.49 -30.30
C VAL A 229 33.51 -2.33 -30.49
N LEU A 230 34.33 -2.49 -29.44
CA LEU A 230 35.77 -2.24 -29.51
C LEU A 230 36.59 -3.45 -29.99
N GLU A 231 36.16 -4.67 -29.70
CA GLU A 231 36.88 -5.89 -30.10
C GLU A 231 36.92 -6.16 -31.62
N PRO A 232 35.84 -5.98 -32.42
CA PRO A 232 35.87 -6.33 -33.85
C PRO A 232 36.88 -5.51 -34.67
N MET A 233 37.08 -4.23 -34.32
CA MET A 233 38.04 -3.35 -34.99
C MET A 233 39.49 -3.63 -34.59
N ALA A 234 39.74 -3.99 -33.32
CA ALA A 234 41.07 -4.38 -32.86
C ALA A 234 41.47 -5.76 -33.41
N VAL A 235 40.55 -6.71 -33.39
CA VAL A 235 40.73 -8.08 -33.91
C VAL A 235 40.99 -8.05 -35.43
N SER A 236 40.22 -7.28 -36.21
CA SER A 236 40.44 -7.17 -37.65
C SER A 236 41.79 -6.52 -38.00
N LYS A 237 42.22 -5.49 -37.26
CA LYS A 237 43.56 -4.89 -37.42
C LYS A 237 44.68 -5.88 -37.11
N PHE A 238 44.54 -6.67 -36.04
CA PHE A 238 45.53 -7.69 -35.70
C PHE A 238 45.58 -8.83 -36.75
N LEU A 239 44.42 -9.33 -37.18
CA LEU A 239 44.35 -10.37 -38.22
C LEU A 239 44.97 -9.90 -39.55
N ALA A 240 44.93 -8.61 -39.86
CA ALA A 240 45.58 -8.06 -41.05
C ALA A 240 47.13 -8.13 -40.98
N LEU A 241 47.72 -8.06 -39.78
CA LEU A 241 49.16 -8.16 -39.56
C LEU A 241 49.70 -9.59 -39.69
N LEU A 242 48.84 -10.60 -39.56
CA LEU A 242 49.22 -12.01 -39.63
C LEU A 242 49.37 -12.51 -41.07
N SER A 243 50.24 -13.50 -41.26
CA SER A 243 50.35 -14.20 -42.54
C SER A 243 49.10 -15.04 -42.82
N GLU A 244 48.80 -15.32 -44.09
CA GLU A 244 47.66 -16.16 -44.47
C GLU A 244 47.70 -17.54 -43.81
N THR A 245 48.90 -18.12 -43.70
CA THR A 245 49.11 -19.39 -42.99
C THR A 245 48.82 -19.30 -41.49
N ASP A 246 49.15 -18.18 -40.85
CA ASP A 246 48.93 -17.99 -39.42
C ASP A 246 47.46 -17.73 -39.10
N ARG A 247 46.76 -17.00 -39.99
CA ARG A 247 45.30 -16.85 -39.93
C ARG A 247 44.59 -18.19 -40.05
N GLN A 248 44.97 -19.02 -41.01
CA GLN A 248 44.40 -20.37 -41.18
C GLN A 248 44.62 -21.25 -39.95
N ILE A 249 45.81 -21.17 -39.32
CA ILE A 249 46.07 -21.88 -38.07
C ILE A 249 45.14 -21.40 -36.96
N LEU A 250 44.94 -20.09 -36.80
CA LEU A 250 44.01 -19.54 -35.80
C LEU A 250 42.57 -19.97 -36.04
N THR A 251 42.08 -19.88 -37.28
CA THR A 251 40.72 -20.31 -37.65
C THR A 251 40.50 -21.79 -37.33
N MET A 252 41.43 -22.66 -37.73
CA MET A 252 41.33 -24.10 -37.42
C MET A 252 41.43 -24.39 -35.92
N ARG A 253 42.12 -23.55 -35.14
CA ARG A 253 42.15 -23.67 -33.67
C ARG A 253 40.86 -23.20 -33.02
N MET A 254 40.22 -22.14 -33.53
CA MET A 254 38.89 -21.71 -33.08
C MET A 254 37.83 -22.77 -33.38
N GLU A 255 37.95 -23.47 -34.51
CA GLU A 255 37.11 -24.61 -34.89
C GLU A 255 37.39 -25.90 -34.07
N GLY A 256 38.33 -25.87 -33.12
CA GLY A 256 38.62 -26.99 -32.22
C GLY A 256 39.49 -28.10 -32.83
N ILE A 257 40.15 -27.85 -33.97
CA ILE A 257 41.00 -28.86 -34.64
C ILE A 257 42.32 -29.04 -33.86
N THR A 258 42.76 -30.29 -33.71
CA THR A 258 44.01 -30.64 -33.01
C THR A 258 45.25 -30.24 -33.82
N LEU A 259 46.37 -29.97 -33.14
CA LEU A 259 47.62 -29.52 -33.79
C LEU A 259 48.16 -30.54 -34.81
N GLU A 260 47.95 -31.83 -34.56
CA GLU A 260 48.35 -32.92 -35.46
C GLU A 260 47.56 -32.87 -36.77
N LYS A 261 46.23 -32.73 -36.68
CA LYS A 261 45.36 -32.62 -37.86
C LYS A 261 45.60 -31.33 -38.65
N ILE A 262 45.94 -30.24 -37.96
CA ILE A 262 46.35 -28.99 -38.62
C ILE A 262 47.70 -29.20 -39.34
N ALA A 263 48.62 -29.99 -38.77
CA ALA A 263 49.92 -30.30 -39.39
C ALA A 263 49.73 -31.07 -40.69
N GLU A 264 48.90 -32.11 -40.65
CA GLU A 264 48.55 -32.92 -41.81
C GLU A 264 47.89 -32.06 -42.91
N LYS A 265 46.92 -31.22 -42.54
CA LYS A 265 46.17 -30.38 -43.49
C LYS A 265 47.02 -29.29 -44.15
N LEU A 266 47.98 -28.72 -43.42
CA LEU A 266 48.89 -27.67 -43.92
C LEU A 266 50.23 -28.22 -44.45
N GLY A 267 50.42 -29.55 -44.48
CA GLY A 267 51.62 -30.20 -45.02
C GLY A 267 52.87 -30.11 -44.14
N TYR A 268 52.72 -29.88 -42.83
CA TYR A 268 53.85 -29.88 -41.89
C TYR A 268 54.18 -31.30 -41.42
N LYS A 269 55.48 -31.64 -41.41
CA LYS A 269 55.98 -32.97 -40.98
C LYS A 269 55.77 -33.26 -39.49
N THR A 270 55.64 -32.23 -38.65
CA THR A 270 55.49 -32.36 -37.19
C THR A 270 54.55 -31.29 -36.63
N HIS A 271 53.73 -31.67 -35.64
CA HIS A 271 52.84 -30.75 -34.92
C HIS A 271 53.61 -29.62 -34.19
N SER A 272 54.88 -29.86 -33.87
CA SER A 272 55.77 -28.88 -33.23
C SER A 272 56.01 -27.63 -34.10
N ALA A 273 55.92 -27.75 -35.44
CA ALA A 273 56.03 -26.60 -36.33
C ALA A 273 54.86 -25.63 -36.17
N ILE A 274 53.66 -26.15 -35.96
CA ILE A 274 52.45 -25.35 -35.71
C ILE A 274 52.51 -24.73 -34.33
N TYR A 275 52.95 -25.50 -33.33
CA TYR A 275 53.14 -24.97 -31.98
C TYR A 275 54.07 -23.74 -31.97
N LYS A 276 55.17 -23.78 -32.72
CA LYS A 276 56.08 -22.63 -32.90
C LYS A 276 55.40 -21.43 -33.57
N ARG A 277 54.53 -21.66 -34.57
CA ARG A 277 53.77 -20.58 -35.21
C ARG A 277 52.73 -19.97 -34.26
N ILE A 278 51.99 -20.78 -33.51
CA ILE A 278 51.04 -20.30 -32.50
C ILE A 278 51.76 -19.43 -31.46
N ARG A 279 52.95 -19.85 -31.01
CA ARG A 279 53.77 -19.02 -30.12
C ARG A 279 54.16 -17.68 -30.75
N LYS A 280 54.55 -17.69 -32.03
CA LYS A 280 54.89 -16.45 -32.76
C LYS A 280 53.69 -15.51 -32.89
N ILE A 281 52.50 -16.06 -33.12
CA ILE A 281 51.24 -15.30 -33.16
C ILE A 281 50.94 -14.70 -31.78
N GLY A 282 51.10 -15.50 -30.71
CA GLY A 282 50.91 -15.03 -29.33
C GLY A 282 51.84 -13.87 -28.96
N LEU A 283 53.13 -13.98 -29.30
CA LEU A 283 54.10 -12.88 -29.11
C LEU A 283 53.70 -11.61 -29.89
N ALA A 284 53.24 -11.75 -31.13
CA ALA A 284 52.78 -10.61 -31.92
C ALA A 284 51.51 -9.97 -31.34
N TYR A 285 50.66 -10.76 -30.68
CA TYR A 285 49.46 -10.25 -30.03
C TYR A 285 49.81 -9.47 -28.75
N GLU A 286 50.75 -9.97 -27.94
CA GLU A 286 51.28 -9.25 -26.76
C GLU A 286 51.86 -7.89 -27.15
N GLU A 287 52.64 -7.84 -28.25
CA GLU A 287 53.20 -6.59 -28.76
C GLU A 287 52.10 -5.63 -29.28
N PHE A 288 51.00 -6.17 -29.81
CA PHE A 288 49.89 -5.38 -30.33
C PHE A 288 49.00 -4.81 -29.22
N THR A 289 48.72 -5.57 -28.15
CA THR A 289 47.86 -5.13 -27.03
C THR A 289 48.62 -4.41 -25.93
N GLY A 290 49.92 -4.65 -25.80
CA GLY A 290 50.74 -4.16 -24.68
C GLY A 290 50.51 -4.92 -23.37
N GLU A 291 49.78 -6.03 -23.42
CA GLU A 291 49.49 -6.89 -22.26
C GLU A 291 50.44 -8.11 -22.24
N ASP A 292 50.99 -8.46 -21.07
CA ASP A 292 51.80 -9.67 -20.89
C ASP A 292 50.88 -10.90 -20.73
N LEU A 293 50.80 -11.71 -21.77
CA LEU A 293 50.01 -12.94 -21.82
C LEU A 293 50.87 -14.20 -21.58
N GLY A 294 52.14 -14.03 -21.17
CA GLY A 294 53.06 -15.10 -20.84
C GLY A 294 53.73 -15.81 -22.02
N PHE A 295 53.60 -15.33 -23.26
CA PHE A 295 54.36 -15.83 -24.43
C PHE A 295 55.82 -15.38 -24.41
N SER A 296 56.08 -14.18 -23.87
CA SER A 296 57.39 -13.56 -23.65
C SER A 296 58.26 -14.33 -22.65
N ASN A 297 57.64 -14.79 -21.56
CA ASN A 297 58.33 -15.39 -20.41
C ASN A 297 58.06 -16.90 -20.30
N LYS A 298 58.79 -17.71 -21.07
CA LYS A 298 59.19 -19.10 -20.70
C LYS A 298 60.15 -19.74 -21.71
N LYS A 299 61.27 -20.26 -21.19
CA LYS A 299 61.99 -21.40 -21.79
C LYS A 299 61.08 -22.62 -21.66
N ILE A 300 60.83 -23.30 -22.78
CA ILE A 300 59.99 -24.51 -22.82
C ILE A 300 60.82 -25.69 -22.31
N ILE A 301 60.30 -26.39 -21.30
CA ILE A 301 60.22 -27.86 -21.29
C ILE A 301 58.75 -28.17 -21.48
#